data_AF-M5AH88-F1
#
_entry.id   AF-M5AH88-F1
#
_cell.length_a   1.000
_cell.length_b   1.000
_cell.length_c   1.000
_cell.angle_alpha   90.00
_cell.angle_beta   90.00
_cell.angle_gamma   90.00
#
_symmetry.space_group_name_H-M   'P 1'
#
loop_
_entity.id
_entity.type
_entity.pdbx_description
1 polymer ?
#
loop_
_entity_poly.entity_id
_entity_poly.type
_entity_poly.pdbx_seq_one_letter_code
_entity_poly.pdbx_strand_id
1 'polypeptide(L)'
;MQKSLKNSLYLGLTVLSLGAITAINTTANAASKAKVTSDVTLKTAAETRNVEATGTNALYSKPGTVKGAKQVISKATMKKMANSKKSADYFRAYRVAQTNRGTVYYKVVSMDGKYRGYIYGGKSTDTYAGGVQSAETTKTATMPAKTTGYHLVNANKNGLWTAPKNTQYKAKSISLYSANKTDTFTVSKAETKTREGSLYYYVTDNQNSSIAGWIYAGKGYQGASSTTFGGLTVNLAEPAATNDNSVNVVYRSNGSQVGNATFITVAKDAKAGKTVTTDKNTAGDSLADFATKSVPTGYKAAKVDTTNATYGNTLYVDVTAVATSKVSLNVERVDNGSYNVNNSLTTGTLSSSEAAVTLSSSAIALLSGDKGAAISQDTLGSIAAGFSTTFKGTKTYQTTDGKDMHYEFTFNPANFKGDNRNATYGDTLKASFVATLKSGAASTTTVDNSWLA
;
A
#
# COMPACT_ATOMS: atom_id res chain seq x y z
N MET A 1 10.50 38.32 28.48
CA MET A 1 9.21 37.77 28.98
C MET A 1 9.49 36.51 29.80
N GLN A 2 8.74 36.38 30.89
CA GLN A 2 9.13 35.72 32.15
C GLN A 2 9.35 34.20 32.05
N LYS A 3 10.51 33.76 32.57
CA LYS A 3 10.69 32.43 33.18
C LYS A 3 10.44 32.59 34.67
N SER A 4 9.55 31.80 35.27
CA SER A 4 9.46 31.69 36.73
C SER A 4 10.06 30.35 37.18
N LEU A 5 11.26 30.43 37.75
CA LEU A 5 11.75 29.45 38.72
C LEU A 5 11.12 29.78 40.09
N LYS A 6 10.59 28.77 40.76
CA LYS A 6 10.24 28.74 42.18
C LYS A 6 10.65 27.34 42.70
N ASN A 7 11.29 27.12 43.85
CA ASN A 7 11.71 27.97 44.94
C ASN A 7 12.80 27.26 45.76
N SER A 8 13.77 28.05 46.20
CA SER A 8 14.60 28.03 47.40
C SER A 8 14.63 26.83 48.36
N LEU A 9 15.87 26.37 48.55
CA LEU A 9 16.54 25.94 49.77
C LEU A 9 16.05 26.67 51.05
N TYR A 10 15.73 25.92 52.11
CA TYR A 10 15.77 26.42 53.49
C TYR A 10 16.49 25.40 54.37
N LEU A 11 17.71 25.76 54.75
CA LEU A 11 18.42 25.25 55.92
C LEU A 11 17.81 25.90 57.15
N GLY A 12 17.28 25.11 58.07
CA GLY A 12 16.81 25.56 59.38
C GLY A 12 17.45 24.70 60.46
N LEU A 13 18.27 25.36 61.30
CA LEU A 13 19.02 24.77 62.40
C LEU A 13 18.13 24.02 63.41
N THR A 14 18.73 22.96 63.93
CA THR A 14 18.38 22.23 65.15
C THR A 14 18.12 23.13 66.36
N VAL A 15 17.01 22.89 67.07
CA VAL A 15 16.87 23.18 68.50
C VAL A 15 16.30 21.94 69.20
N LEU A 16 17.05 21.45 70.18
CA LEU A 16 16.71 20.38 71.11
C LEU A 16 15.56 20.83 72.02
N SER A 17 14.49 20.06 72.09
CA SER A 17 13.63 20.00 73.27
C SER A 17 13.40 18.55 73.66
N LEU A 18 13.89 18.20 74.85
CA LEU A 18 13.68 16.91 75.49
C LEU A 18 12.21 16.80 75.92
N GLY A 19 11.49 15.82 75.35
CA GLY A 19 10.20 15.37 75.83
C GLY A 19 10.20 13.86 75.90
N ALA A 20 10.27 13.31 77.12
CA ALA A 20 10.21 11.88 77.37
C ALA A 20 8.85 11.33 76.94
N ILE A 21 8.83 10.45 75.94
CA ILE A 21 7.66 9.60 75.66
C ILE A 21 8.17 8.17 75.46
N THR A 22 7.72 7.32 76.37
CA THR A 22 7.88 5.88 76.50
C THR A 22 8.24 5.13 75.21
N ALA A 23 9.40 4.47 75.22
CA ALA A 23 9.77 3.47 74.23
C ALA A 23 8.81 2.27 74.31
N ILE A 24 7.76 2.27 73.49
CA ILE A 24 7.08 1.03 73.13
C ILE A 24 8.00 0.35 72.12
N ASN A 25 8.80 -0.60 72.61
CA ASN A 25 9.52 -1.54 71.78
C ASN A 25 8.50 -2.37 70.98
N THR A 26 8.02 -1.83 69.87
CA THR A 26 7.50 -2.66 68.79
C THR A 26 8.73 -3.37 68.21
N THR A 27 8.96 -4.60 68.65
CA THR A 27 9.84 -5.51 67.94
C THR A 27 9.26 -5.68 66.54
N ALA A 28 9.79 -4.92 65.59
CA ALA A 28 9.50 -5.12 64.19
C ALA A 28 9.93 -6.54 63.84
N ASN A 29 8.98 -7.48 63.81
CA ASN A 29 9.21 -8.83 63.32
C ASN A 29 9.68 -8.72 61.87
N ALA A 30 10.99 -8.79 61.66
CA ALA A 30 11.58 -8.78 60.35
C ALA A 30 11.10 -10.04 59.61
N ALA A 31 10.10 -9.87 58.74
CA ALA A 31 9.53 -10.98 57.98
C ALA A 31 10.63 -11.80 57.31
N SER A 32 10.74 -13.08 57.71
CA SER A 32 11.77 -14.00 57.23
C SER A 32 11.75 -14.06 55.70
N LYS A 33 12.87 -13.80 55.03
CA LYS A 33 12.91 -13.76 53.56
C LYS A 33 12.47 -15.10 52.96
N ALA A 34 11.82 -15.04 51.79
CA ALA A 34 11.40 -16.24 51.08
C ALA A 34 12.63 -17.05 50.60
N LYS A 35 12.44 -18.36 50.39
CA LYS A 35 13.41 -19.27 49.77
C LYS A 35 12.83 -19.82 48.48
N VAL A 36 13.67 -20.06 47.48
CA VAL A 36 13.27 -20.73 46.24
C VAL A 36 13.11 -22.22 46.53
N THR A 37 11.95 -22.80 46.22
CA THR A 37 11.65 -24.23 46.40
C THR A 37 11.78 -25.00 45.10
N SER A 38 11.52 -24.36 43.96
CA SER A 38 11.74 -24.93 42.63
C SER A 38 12.17 -23.83 41.66
N ASP A 39 12.99 -24.20 40.67
CA ASP A 39 13.35 -23.35 39.54
C ASP A 39 13.61 -24.27 38.34
N VAL A 40 12.67 -24.32 37.40
CA VAL A 40 12.66 -25.27 36.30
C VAL A 40 12.55 -24.58 34.96
N THR A 41 13.14 -25.18 33.92
CA THR A 41 13.04 -24.71 32.54
C THR A 41 11.64 -24.98 31.99
N LEU A 42 11.05 -23.97 31.35
CA LEU A 42 9.77 -24.14 30.65
C LEU A 42 9.96 -25.04 29.42
N LYS A 43 9.11 -26.07 29.30
CA LYS A 43 9.18 -27.09 28.23
C LYS A 43 8.22 -26.85 27.07
N THR A 44 7.34 -25.85 27.17
CA THR A 44 6.45 -25.46 26.07
C THR A 44 7.24 -24.96 24.86
N ALA A 45 6.59 -24.98 23.69
CA ALA A 45 7.18 -24.51 22.44
C ALA A 45 7.78 -23.11 22.60
N ALA A 46 8.81 -22.79 21.81
CA ALA A 46 9.54 -21.54 22.01
C ALA A 46 8.58 -20.36 21.83
N GLU A 47 7.96 -20.26 20.66
CA GLU A 47 7.03 -19.25 20.19
C GLU A 47 5.90 -18.90 21.18
N THR A 48 5.39 -19.86 21.94
CA THR A 48 4.29 -19.64 22.92
C THR A 48 4.73 -18.99 24.23
N ARG A 49 6.03 -18.73 24.40
CA ARG A 49 6.61 -18.15 25.61
C ARG A 49 7.00 -16.68 25.47
N ASN A 50 6.51 -16.02 24.43
CA ASN A 50 6.65 -14.57 24.29
C ASN A 50 5.74 -13.88 25.30
N VAL A 51 6.29 -12.92 26.03
CA VAL A 51 5.57 -12.16 27.05
C VAL A 51 5.92 -10.68 26.94
N GLU A 52 5.02 -9.84 27.42
CA GLU A 52 5.27 -8.43 27.64
C GLU A 52 5.13 -8.06 29.10
N ALA A 53 5.80 -6.98 29.49
CA ALA A 53 5.66 -6.42 30.82
C ALA A 53 4.28 -5.79 30.99
N THR A 54 3.66 -5.97 32.16
CA THR A 54 2.44 -5.23 32.55
C THR A 54 2.77 -3.88 33.21
N GLY A 55 4.04 -3.65 33.55
CA GLY A 55 4.51 -2.43 34.22
C GLY A 55 4.20 -2.35 35.72
N THR A 56 3.64 -3.40 36.31
CA THR A 56 3.26 -3.44 37.73
C THR A 56 4.43 -3.80 38.65
N ASN A 57 5.44 -4.49 38.13
CA ASN A 57 6.54 -5.07 38.90
C ASN A 57 7.91 -4.80 38.26
N ALA A 58 8.96 -4.80 39.10
CA ALA A 58 10.35 -4.67 38.68
C ALA A 58 10.94 -6.04 38.25
N LEU A 59 12.08 -5.98 37.54
CA LEU A 59 12.86 -7.17 37.17
C LEU A 59 14.03 -7.33 38.14
N TYR A 60 14.27 -8.53 38.65
CA TYR A 60 15.27 -8.81 39.69
C TYR A 60 16.29 -9.88 39.26
N SER A 61 17.45 -9.95 39.91
CA SER A 61 18.50 -10.94 39.61
C SER A 61 18.12 -12.38 40.01
N LYS A 62 17.20 -12.51 40.97
CA LYS A 62 16.55 -13.73 41.49
C LYS A 62 15.17 -13.34 42.02
N PRO A 63 14.27 -14.29 42.37
CA PRO A 63 12.93 -13.95 42.85
C PRO A 63 12.91 -12.81 43.89
N GLY A 64 12.14 -11.76 43.66
CA GLY A 64 12.31 -10.46 44.33
C GLY A 64 12.15 -10.48 45.86
N THR A 65 11.52 -11.50 46.42
CA THR A 65 11.32 -11.68 47.87
C THR A 65 12.41 -12.50 48.56
N VAL A 66 13.37 -13.07 47.80
CA VAL A 66 14.42 -13.93 48.36
C VAL A 66 15.66 -13.13 48.77
N LYS A 67 16.47 -13.68 49.68
CA LYS A 67 17.67 -13.00 50.20
C LYS A 67 18.66 -12.67 49.08
N GLY A 68 19.10 -11.41 49.04
CA GLY A 68 20.10 -10.89 48.10
C GLY A 68 19.57 -10.62 46.68
N ALA A 69 18.24 -10.59 46.46
CA ALA A 69 17.67 -10.18 45.18
C ALA A 69 18.04 -8.72 44.88
N LYS A 70 18.65 -8.46 43.73
CA LYS A 70 19.02 -7.12 43.26
C LYS A 70 18.06 -6.70 42.16
N GLN A 71 17.63 -5.44 42.16
CA GLN A 71 16.83 -4.89 41.06
C GLN A 71 17.71 -4.74 39.81
N VAL A 72 17.32 -5.41 38.72
CA VAL A 72 17.97 -5.30 37.40
C VAL A 72 17.32 -4.17 36.59
N ILE A 73 15.99 -4.07 36.65
CA ILE A 73 15.22 -2.99 36.03
C ILE A 73 14.17 -2.49 37.02
N SER A 74 14.03 -1.18 37.15
CA SER A 74 13.00 -0.56 37.99
C SER A 74 11.59 -0.78 37.46
N LYS A 75 10.59 -0.73 38.35
CA LYS A 75 9.16 -0.78 37.98
C LYS A 75 8.80 0.31 36.95
N ALA A 76 9.34 1.51 37.11
CA ALA A 76 9.13 2.61 36.17
C ALA A 76 9.62 2.28 34.75
N THR A 77 10.78 1.62 34.63
CA THR A 77 11.31 1.21 33.33
C THR A 77 10.51 0.04 32.75
N MET A 78 10.08 -0.93 33.57
CA MET A 78 9.16 -1.98 33.12
C MET A 78 7.83 -1.41 32.61
N LYS A 79 7.31 -0.33 33.24
CA LYS A 79 6.14 0.39 32.74
C LYS A 79 6.40 1.10 31.41
N LYS A 80 7.61 1.62 31.17
CA LYS A 80 7.99 2.17 29.86
C LYS A 80 8.05 1.07 28.79
N MET A 81 8.60 -0.10 29.12
CA MET A 81 8.67 -1.24 28.20
C MET A 81 7.29 -1.83 27.87
N ALA A 82 6.37 -1.83 28.83
CA ALA A 82 4.96 -2.20 28.63
C ALA A 82 4.29 -1.34 27.56
N ASN A 83 4.57 -0.03 27.57
CA ASN A 83 3.98 0.93 26.62
C ASN A 83 4.84 1.17 25.36
N SER A 84 5.94 0.43 25.19
CA SER A 84 6.86 0.67 24.08
C SER A 84 6.29 0.17 22.76
N LYS A 85 6.52 0.93 21.70
CA LYS A 85 6.21 0.53 20.31
C LYS A 85 7.35 -0.28 19.66
N LYS A 86 8.33 -0.75 20.42
CA LYS A 86 9.47 -1.52 19.92
C LYS A 86 9.34 -2.99 20.33
N SER A 87 9.45 -3.90 19.36
CA SER A 87 9.47 -5.35 19.57
C SER A 87 10.70 -5.81 20.36
N ALA A 88 11.78 -5.03 20.36
CA ALA A 88 12.95 -5.25 21.22
C ALA A 88 12.59 -5.36 22.72
N ASP A 89 11.51 -4.68 23.13
CA ASP A 89 11.06 -4.59 24.53
C ASP A 89 10.07 -5.70 24.92
N TYR A 90 9.75 -6.62 24.00
CA TYR A 90 9.16 -7.90 24.38
C TYR A 90 10.18 -8.76 25.13
N PHE A 91 9.69 -9.79 25.80
CA PHE A 91 10.51 -10.75 26.52
C PHE A 91 10.18 -12.19 26.13
N ARG A 92 11.15 -13.08 26.28
CA ARG A 92 10.94 -14.52 26.30
C ARG A 92 11.03 -15.02 27.74
N ALA A 93 9.97 -15.65 28.23
CA ALA A 93 10.03 -16.44 29.46
C ALA A 93 10.65 -17.81 29.17
N TYR A 94 11.60 -18.26 29.99
CA TYR A 94 12.30 -19.53 29.73
C TYR A 94 12.49 -20.41 30.97
N ARG A 95 12.26 -19.87 32.18
CA ARG A 95 12.19 -20.64 33.43
C ARG A 95 11.07 -20.12 34.31
N VAL A 96 10.61 -20.97 35.22
CA VAL A 96 9.64 -20.63 36.25
C VAL A 96 10.17 -21.10 37.60
N ALA A 97 10.10 -20.22 38.59
CA ALA A 97 10.54 -20.47 39.95
C ALA A 97 9.39 -20.29 40.94
N GLN A 98 9.25 -21.21 41.89
CA GLN A 98 8.35 -21.07 43.03
C GLN A 98 9.14 -20.77 44.30
N THR A 99 8.54 -20.00 45.20
CA THR A 99 9.08 -19.79 46.54
C THR A 99 8.31 -20.60 47.58
N ASN A 100 8.90 -20.75 48.76
CA ASN A 100 8.24 -21.36 49.93
C ASN A 100 7.00 -20.60 50.42
N ARG A 101 6.69 -19.45 49.83
CA ARG A 101 5.47 -18.67 50.08
C ARG A 101 4.40 -18.85 48.99
N GLY A 102 4.58 -19.81 48.09
CA GLY A 102 3.65 -20.08 46.98
C GLY A 102 3.62 -19.00 45.89
N THR A 103 4.60 -18.08 45.87
CA THR A 103 4.71 -17.09 44.81
C THR A 103 5.54 -17.60 43.65
N VAL A 104 5.11 -17.27 42.44
CA VAL A 104 5.75 -17.66 41.18
C VAL A 104 6.52 -16.49 40.60
N TYR A 105 7.69 -16.77 40.04
CA TYR A 105 8.50 -15.83 39.28
C TYR A 105 8.93 -16.45 37.95
N TYR A 106 8.78 -15.71 36.86
CA TYR A 106 9.29 -16.11 35.55
C TYR A 106 10.67 -15.52 35.30
N LYS A 107 11.62 -16.35 34.86
CA LYS A 107 12.90 -15.86 34.34
C LYS A 107 12.72 -15.47 32.88
N VAL A 108 12.98 -14.21 32.59
CA VAL A 108 12.75 -13.59 31.29
C VAL A 108 14.02 -12.99 30.72
N VAL A 109 14.05 -12.82 29.40
CA VAL A 109 15.10 -12.09 28.66
C VAL A 109 14.45 -11.21 27.61
N SER A 110 14.89 -9.96 27.45
CA SER A 110 14.38 -9.07 26.39
C SER A 110 14.76 -9.59 25.00
N MET A 111 14.00 -9.24 23.96
CA MET A 111 14.24 -9.76 22.60
C MET A 111 15.59 -9.32 22.02
N ASP A 112 16.08 -8.14 22.42
CA ASP A 112 17.42 -7.64 22.09
C ASP A 112 18.54 -8.25 22.97
N GLY A 113 18.18 -9.07 23.96
CA GLY A 113 19.10 -9.74 24.89
C GLY A 113 19.68 -8.85 26.00
N LYS A 114 19.36 -7.54 26.02
CA LYS A 114 19.95 -6.56 26.94
C LYS A 114 19.64 -6.83 28.40
N TYR A 115 18.43 -7.31 28.70
CA TYR A 115 17.97 -7.49 30.06
C TYR A 115 17.59 -8.93 30.35
N ARG A 116 17.93 -9.41 31.54
CA ARG A 116 17.63 -10.76 32.01
C ARG A 116 17.40 -10.77 33.52
N GLY A 117 16.37 -11.46 33.96
CA GLY A 117 16.06 -11.56 35.39
C GLY A 117 14.76 -12.29 35.67
N TYR A 118 14.34 -12.25 36.93
CA TYR A 118 13.10 -12.82 37.44
C TYR A 118 12.08 -11.72 37.68
N ILE A 119 10.87 -11.92 37.17
CA ILE A 119 9.72 -11.04 37.37
C ILE A 119 8.58 -11.84 38.01
N TYR A 120 7.86 -11.19 38.92
CA TYR A 120 6.75 -11.82 39.62
C TYR A 120 5.65 -12.23 38.64
N GLY A 121 5.24 -13.50 38.74
CA GLY A 121 4.30 -14.19 37.86
C GLY A 121 2.95 -14.49 38.49
N GLY A 122 2.69 -14.07 39.73
CA GLY A 122 1.48 -14.45 40.49
C GLY A 122 1.70 -15.68 41.36
N LYS A 123 0.73 -16.61 41.34
CA LYS A 123 0.73 -17.86 42.14
C LYS A 123 0.67 -19.14 41.31
N SER A 124 0.37 -19.05 40.01
CA SER A 124 0.29 -20.20 39.10
C SER A 124 1.54 -20.30 38.23
N THR A 125 2.02 -21.51 37.99
CA THR A 125 3.12 -21.80 37.06
C THR A 125 2.68 -21.99 35.62
N ASP A 126 1.37 -22.11 35.40
CA ASP A 126 0.80 -22.53 34.12
C ASP A 126 0.23 -21.34 33.34
N THR A 127 0.22 -20.16 33.97
CA THR A 127 -0.32 -18.93 33.36
C THR A 127 0.60 -17.76 33.64
N TYR A 128 0.86 -16.96 32.60
CA TYR A 128 1.55 -15.68 32.76
C TYR A 128 0.61 -14.67 33.42
N ALA A 129 0.97 -14.21 34.62
CA ALA A 129 0.23 -13.20 35.36
C ALA A 129 1.17 -12.23 36.09
N GLY A 130 0.59 -11.25 36.79
CA GLY A 130 1.33 -10.30 37.62
C GLY A 130 2.13 -9.31 36.78
N GLY A 131 3.47 -9.44 36.80
CA GLY A 131 4.38 -8.52 36.13
C GLY A 131 4.53 -8.74 34.62
N VAL A 132 4.00 -9.85 34.11
CA VAL A 132 4.05 -10.22 32.68
C VAL A 132 2.72 -10.81 32.22
N GLN A 133 2.47 -10.73 30.92
CA GLN A 133 1.35 -11.39 30.24
C GLN A 133 1.80 -11.96 28.90
N SER A 134 1.06 -12.92 28.35
CA SER A 134 1.34 -13.48 27.01
C SER A 134 1.31 -12.38 25.95
N ALA A 135 2.16 -12.49 24.93
CA ALA A 135 2.23 -11.51 23.86
C ALA A 135 2.44 -12.16 22.50
N GLU A 136 1.53 -11.87 21.57
CA GLU A 136 1.75 -12.09 20.15
C GLU A 136 2.69 -11.00 19.60
N THR A 137 3.83 -11.41 19.05
CA THR A 137 4.86 -10.49 18.56
C THR A 137 4.71 -10.19 17.07
N THR A 138 3.96 -11.02 16.35
CA THR A 138 3.56 -10.83 14.96
C THR A 138 2.09 -11.19 14.75
N LYS A 139 1.56 -10.75 13.62
CA LYS A 139 0.28 -11.20 13.06
C LYS A 139 0.49 -11.57 11.60
N THR A 140 -0.24 -12.56 11.12
CA THR A 140 -0.27 -12.88 9.68
C THR A 140 -0.68 -11.67 8.87
N ALA A 141 -0.03 -11.46 7.73
CA ALA A 141 -0.34 -10.39 6.79
C ALA A 141 -0.76 -10.98 5.44
N THR A 142 -1.49 -10.17 4.64
CA THR A 142 -1.86 -10.55 3.29
C THR A 142 -0.61 -10.74 2.43
N MET A 143 -0.59 -11.81 1.63
CA MET A 143 0.48 -12.07 0.67
C MET A 143 0.50 -11.00 -0.43
N PRO A 144 1.69 -10.66 -0.98
CA PRO A 144 1.76 -9.78 -2.14
C PRO A 144 1.07 -10.42 -3.36
N ALA A 145 0.53 -9.58 -4.25
CA ALA A 145 -0.09 -10.06 -5.49
C ALA A 145 0.92 -10.78 -6.42
N LYS A 146 2.20 -10.38 -6.38
CA LYS A 146 3.32 -11.07 -7.03
C LYS A 146 4.14 -11.78 -5.94
N THR A 147 4.39 -13.08 -6.09
CA THR A 147 5.17 -13.85 -5.09
C THR A 147 6.57 -14.21 -5.56
N THR A 148 6.89 -14.07 -6.84
CA THR A 148 8.18 -14.46 -7.43
C THR A 148 8.89 -13.27 -8.09
N GLY A 149 10.17 -13.44 -8.42
CA GLY A 149 10.95 -12.43 -9.15
C GLY A 149 11.36 -11.22 -8.30
N TYR A 150 11.52 -11.43 -6.99
CA TYR A 150 12.10 -10.42 -6.11
C TYR A 150 13.63 -10.50 -6.12
N HIS A 151 14.29 -9.36 -5.96
CA HIS A 151 15.74 -9.26 -5.75
C HIS A 151 16.02 -8.51 -4.45
N LEU A 152 17.18 -8.74 -3.84
CA LEU A 152 17.65 -7.94 -2.72
C LEU A 152 18.09 -6.55 -3.22
N VAL A 153 17.61 -5.48 -2.58
CA VAL A 153 18.05 -4.11 -2.90
C VAL A 153 19.55 -3.95 -2.68
N ASN A 154 20.04 -4.47 -1.55
CA ASN A 154 21.46 -4.44 -1.21
C ASN A 154 21.79 -5.58 -0.22
N ALA A 155 22.47 -6.63 -0.66
CA ALA A 155 22.84 -7.77 0.19
C ALA A 155 23.73 -7.41 1.40
N ASN A 156 24.47 -6.28 1.35
CA ASN A 156 25.32 -5.83 2.45
C ASN A 156 24.56 -5.02 3.52
N LYS A 157 23.39 -4.46 3.18
CA LYS A 157 22.56 -3.66 4.11
C LYS A 157 21.27 -4.38 4.52
N ASN A 158 20.71 -5.18 3.63
CA ASN A 158 19.47 -5.90 3.85
C ASN A 158 19.80 -7.32 4.30
N GLY A 159 19.53 -7.64 5.58
CA GLY A 159 19.73 -8.98 6.12
C GLY A 159 18.44 -9.79 6.14
N LEU A 160 18.53 -11.08 5.82
CA LEU A 160 17.51 -12.06 6.17
C LEU A 160 17.60 -12.39 7.66
N TRP A 161 16.47 -12.77 8.26
CA TRP A 161 16.39 -13.11 9.67
C TRP A 161 15.72 -14.47 9.88
N THR A 162 16.12 -15.21 10.92
CA THR A 162 15.48 -16.49 11.26
C THR A 162 14.03 -16.36 11.73
N ALA A 163 13.65 -15.17 12.21
CA ALA A 163 12.29 -14.72 12.50
C ALA A 163 12.25 -13.20 12.24
N PRO A 164 11.09 -12.55 12.04
CA PRO A 164 11.05 -11.10 11.94
C PRO A 164 11.83 -10.44 13.09
N LYS A 165 12.64 -9.42 12.77
CA LYS A 165 13.67 -8.93 13.71
C LYS A 165 13.07 -8.60 15.10
N ASN A 166 13.64 -9.15 16.17
CA ASN A 166 13.17 -8.97 17.55
C ASN A 166 11.76 -9.48 17.87
N THR A 167 11.18 -10.40 17.09
CA THR A 167 9.86 -11.00 17.42
C THR A 167 9.98 -12.36 18.10
N GLN A 168 11.16 -12.96 18.05
CA GLN A 168 11.48 -14.21 18.75
C GLN A 168 12.87 -14.10 19.40
N TYR A 169 13.05 -14.72 20.57
CA TYR A 169 14.36 -14.79 21.20
C TYR A 169 15.33 -15.57 20.33
N LYS A 170 16.54 -15.02 20.12
CA LYS A 170 17.56 -15.49 19.18
C LYS A 170 17.16 -15.38 17.69
N ALA A 171 16.22 -14.50 17.36
CA ALA A 171 16.11 -14.01 15.98
C ALA A 171 17.46 -13.42 15.56
N LYS A 172 18.15 -14.05 14.61
CA LYS A 172 19.50 -13.68 14.18
C LYS A 172 19.52 -13.38 12.69
N SER A 173 20.43 -12.49 12.30
CA SER A 173 20.73 -12.27 10.89
C SER A 173 21.27 -13.56 10.28
N ILE A 174 20.80 -13.86 9.09
CA ILE A 174 21.29 -14.95 8.24
C ILE A 174 22.31 -14.34 7.28
N SER A 175 23.40 -15.06 7.07
CA SER A 175 24.45 -14.62 6.14
C SER A 175 23.94 -14.69 4.71
N LEU A 176 24.21 -13.66 3.93
CA LEU A 176 23.93 -13.58 2.50
C LEU A 176 25.21 -13.71 1.66
N TYR A 177 26.31 -14.17 2.25
CA TYR A 177 27.62 -14.23 1.59
C TYR A 177 27.60 -15.04 0.27
N SER A 178 26.76 -16.07 0.20
CA SER A 178 26.59 -16.91 -0.99
C SER A 178 25.46 -16.46 -1.93
N ALA A 179 24.78 -15.35 -1.64
CA ALA A 179 23.71 -14.82 -2.50
C ALA A 179 24.33 -13.97 -3.62
N ASN A 180 23.96 -14.25 -4.86
CA ASN A 180 24.33 -13.45 -6.02
C ASN A 180 23.41 -12.22 -6.14
N LYS A 181 23.94 -11.12 -6.65
CA LYS A 181 23.17 -9.90 -6.93
C LYS A 181 22.04 -10.14 -7.95
N THR A 182 22.19 -11.14 -8.82
CA THR A 182 21.17 -11.51 -9.81
C THR A 182 20.16 -12.53 -9.30
N ASP A 183 20.34 -13.07 -8.09
CA ASP A 183 19.45 -14.12 -7.58
C ASP A 183 18.03 -13.58 -7.40
N THR A 184 17.08 -14.47 -7.67
CA THR A 184 15.65 -14.23 -7.55
C THR A 184 15.13 -14.93 -6.32
N PHE A 185 14.20 -14.28 -5.64
CA PHE A 185 13.57 -14.76 -4.42
C PHE A 185 12.08 -14.99 -4.63
N THR A 186 11.58 -16.04 -3.99
CA THR A 186 10.15 -16.35 -3.88
C THR A 186 9.66 -16.07 -2.46
N VAL A 187 8.57 -15.30 -2.35
CA VAL A 187 7.86 -14.99 -1.11
C VAL A 187 6.86 -16.12 -0.81
N SER A 188 6.96 -16.73 0.37
CA SER A 188 6.05 -17.80 0.81
C SER A 188 5.21 -17.46 2.04
N LYS A 189 5.60 -16.45 2.83
CA LYS A 189 4.83 -15.98 4.00
C LYS A 189 4.94 -14.47 4.17
N ALA A 190 3.94 -13.88 4.81
CA ALA A 190 3.93 -12.47 5.19
C ALA A 190 3.45 -12.30 6.63
N GLU A 191 4.18 -11.51 7.42
CA GLU A 191 3.86 -11.20 8.81
C GLU A 191 4.08 -9.71 9.11
N THR A 192 3.23 -9.13 9.93
CA THR A 192 3.37 -7.77 10.45
C THR A 192 3.72 -7.81 11.93
N LYS A 193 4.71 -7.03 12.36
CA LYS A 193 5.00 -6.87 13.79
C LYS A 193 3.86 -6.19 14.53
N THR A 194 3.50 -6.68 15.71
CA THR A 194 2.38 -6.15 16.50
C THR A 194 2.65 -4.76 17.09
N ARG A 195 3.90 -4.43 17.41
CA ARG A 195 4.28 -3.11 17.96
C ARG A 195 4.62 -2.06 16.91
N GLU A 196 5.55 -2.36 15.99
CA GLU A 196 6.00 -1.40 14.97
C GLU A 196 5.09 -1.34 13.74
N GLY A 197 4.26 -2.35 13.48
CA GLY A 197 3.50 -2.46 12.23
C GLY A 197 4.37 -2.75 10.99
N SER A 198 5.66 -3.04 11.16
CA SER A 198 6.56 -3.35 10.05
C SER A 198 6.22 -4.71 9.42
N LEU A 199 6.05 -4.72 8.10
CA LEU A 199 5.83 -5.93 7.30
C LEU A 199 7.14 -6.66 7.01
N TYR A 200 7.13 -7.97 7.16
CA TYR A 200 8.20 -8.87 6.78
C TYR A 200 7.67 -9.96 5.84
N TYR A 201 8.47 -10.31 4.84
CA TYR A 201 8.24 -11.45 3.96
C TYR A 201 9.23 -12.55 4.28
N TYR A 202 8.76 -13.80 4.30
CA TYR A 202 9.65 -14.95 4.26
C TYR A 202 9.98 -15.23 2.80
N VAL A 203 11.27 -15.11 2.47
CA VAL A 203 11.79 -15.31 1.13
C VAL A 203 12.73 -16.51 1.08
N THR A 204 12.71 -17.21 -0.04
CA THR A 204 13.66 -18.28 -0.37
C THR A 204 14.30 -17.94 -1.70
N ASP A 205 15.62 -18.03 -1.75
CA ASP A 205 16.41 -17.88 -2.97
C ASP A 205 16.13 -19.06 -3.92
N ASN A 206 15.81 -18.75 -5.17
CA ASN A 206 15.43 -19.73 -6.19
C ASN A 206 16.64 -20.49 -6.77
N GLN A 207 17.84 -19.92 -6.65
CA GLN A 207 19.09 -20.51 -7.14
C GLN A 207 19.79 -21.29 -6.01
N ASN A 208 19.62 -20.85 -4.76
CA ASN A 208 20.19 -21.51 -3.59
C ASN A 208 19.21 -21.54 -2.41
N SER A 209 18.38 -22.59 -2.33
CA SER A 209 17.34 -22.72 -1.30
C SER A 209 17.84 -22.74 0.16
N SER A 210 19.15 -22.90 0.39
CA SER A 210 19.74 -22.74 1.73
C SER A 210 19.70 -21.30 2.24
N ILE A 211 19.53 -20.34 1.33
CA ILE A 211 19.36 -18.92 1.61
C ILE A 211 17.86 -18.62 1.71
N ALA A 212 17.33 -18.72 2.92
CA ALA A 212 15.93 -18.42 3.20
C ALA A 212 15.76 -17.70 4.54
N GLY A 213 14.79 -16.81 4.65
CA GLY A 213 14.49 -16.10 5.88
C GLY A 213 13.57 -14.91 5.74
N TRP A 214 13.35 -14.21 6.84
CA TRP A 214 12.49 -13.05 6.94
C TRP A 214 13.21 -11.76 6.57
N ILE A 215 12.65 -10.98 5.66
CA ILE A 215 13.17 -9.67 5.24
C ILE A 215 12.13 -8.58 5.42
N TYR A 216 12.57 -7.38 5.80
CA TYR A 216 11.68 -6.22 5.90
C TYR A 216 11.17 -5.80 4.51
N ALA A 217 9.85 -5.72 4.35
CA ALA A 217 9.18 -5.55 3.05
C ALA A 217 8.43 -4.21 2.89
N GLY A 218 8.44 -3.33 3.90
CA GLY A 218 7.76 -2.03 3.82
C GLY A 218 6.24 -2.18 3.66
N LYS A 219 5.66 -1.66 2.57
CA LYS A 219 4.22 -1.76 2.27
C LYS A 219 3.84 -2.96 1.37
N GLY A 220 4.79 -3.82 0.99
CA GLY A 220 4.54 -4.96 0.10
C GLY A 220 4.22 -4.57 -1.35
N TYR A 221 4.14 -5.54 -2.26
CA TYR A 221 3.78 -5.31 -3.68
C TYR A 221 2.30 -4.99 -3.83
N GLN A 222 2.01 -3.82 -4.39
CA GLN A 222 0.66 -3.28 -4.59
C GLN A 222 0.24 -3.20 -6.07
N GLY A 223 1.09 -3.64 -7.00
CA GLY A 223 0.85 -3.54 -8.45
C GLY A 223 2.07 -3.02 -9.22
N ALA A 224 1.90 -2.81 -10.52
CA ALA A 224 2.99 -2.46 -11.45
C ALA A 224 3.77 -1.19 -11.09
N SER A 225 3.11 -0.22 -10.43
CA SER A 225 3.75 1.05 -10.03
C SER A 225 4.68 0.91 -8.82
N SER A 226 4.64 -0.22 -8.10
CA SER A 226 5.52 -0.45 -6.95
C SER A 226 6.73 -1.28 -7.38
N THR A 227 7.94 -0.73 -7.23
CA THR A 227 9.17 -1.42 -7.64
C THR A 227 10.07 -1.79 -6.46
N THR A 228 10.01 -1.05 -5.34
CA THR A 228 10.86 -1.24 -4.15
C THR A 228 10.04 -1.50 -2.89
N PHE A 229 10.48 -2.45 -2.06
CA PHE A 229 9.77 -3.03 -0.92
C PHE A 229 10.70 -3.24 0.27
N GLY A 230 11.10 -2.16 0.92
CA GLY A 230 12.05 -2.23 2.03
C GLY A 230 13.39 -2.79 1.56
N GLY A 231 13.68 -4.06 1.88
CA GLY A 231 14.88 -4.76 1.44
C GLY A 231 14.77 -5.49 0.10
N LEU A 232 13.61 -5.45 -0.57
CA LEU A 232 13.38 -6.14 -1.84
C LEU A 232 13.06 -5.17 -2.99
N THR A 233 13.30 -5.59 -4.22
CA THR A 233 12.84 -4.95 -5.47
C THR A 233 12.25 -6.00 -6.42
N VAL A 234 11.36 -5.64 -7.33
CA VAL A 234 10.79 -6.55 -8.36
C VAL A 234 11.22 -6.24 -9.79
N ASN A 235 12.04 -5.21 -9.97
CA ASN A 235 12.71 -4.89 -11.22
C ASN A 235 14.22 -4.81 -10.92
N LEU A 236 15.07 -5.48 -11.72
CA LEU A 236 16.48 -5.09 -11.74
C LEU A 236 16.56 -3.69 -12.37
N ALA A 237 17.59 -2.91 -12.01
CA ALA A 237 17.92 -1.75 -12.82
C ALA A 237 18.23 -2.24 -14.24
N GLU A 238 17.62 -1.63 -15.27
CA GLU A 238 17.99 -1.91 -16.66
C GLU A 238 19.51 -1.75 -16.80
N PRO A 239 20.21 -2.68 -17.47
CA PRO A 239 21.63 -2.50 -17.73
C PRO A 239 21.82 -1.20 -18.52
N ALA A 240 22.98 -0.56 -18.37
CA ALA A 240 23.28 0.62 -19.18
C ALA A 240 23.19 0.24 -20.67
N ALA A 241 22.52 1.09 -21.46
CA ALA A 241 22.45 0.88 -22.90
C ALA A 241 23.87 1.00 -23.49
N THR A 242 24.22 0.01 -24.31
CA THR A 242 25.45 -0.04 -25.09
C THR A 242 25.09 -0.49 -26.51
N ASN A 243 26.01 -0.36 -27.45
CA ASN A 243 25.80 -0.88 -28.82
C ASN A 243 25.57 -2.40 -28.84
N ASP A 244 26.06 -3.14 -27.83
CA ASP A 244 25.95 -4.59 -27.80
C ASP A 244 24.60 -5.11 -27.33
N ASN A 245 23.87 -4.35 -26.50
CA ASN A 245 22.71 -4.84 -25.77
C ASN A 245 21.44 -4.00 -25.97
N SER A 246 21.45 -3.03 -26.88
CA SER A 246 20.31 -2.12 -27.03
C SER A 246 19.85 -1.93 -28.46
N VAL A 247 18.58 -1.56 -28.64
CA VAL A 247 17.99 -1.13 -29.91
C VAL A 247 17.29 0.20 -29.67
N ASN A 248 17.62 1.21 -30.48
CA ASN A 248 16.92 2.49 -30.44
C ASN A 248 15.63 2.37 -31.25
N VAL A 249 14.47 2.53 -30.63
CA VAL A 249 13.17 2.49 -31.29
C VAL A 249 12.74 3.92 -31.58
N VAL A 250 12.63 4.29 -32.86
CA VAL A 250 12.22 5.61 -33.31
C VAL A 250 10.81 5.54 -33.88
N TYR A 251 9.90 6.33 -33.31
CA TYR A 251 8.52 6.43 -33.78
C TYR A 251 8.39 7.55 -34.79
N ARG A 252 7.78 7.27 -35.94
CA ARG A 252 7.62 8.24 -37.02
C ARG A 252 6.16 8.40 -37.42
N SER A 253 5.73 9.63 -37.65
CA SER A 253 4.45 9.96 -38.27
C SER A 253 4.73 10.74 -39.54
N ASN A 254 4.23 10.28 -40.68
CA ASN A 254 4.48 10.88 -42.00
C ASN A 254 5.97 11.15 -42.27
N GLY A 255 6.84 10.20 -41.93
CA GLY A 255 8.29 10.29 -42.12
C GLY A 255 9.04 11.13 -41.08
N SER A 256 8.35 11.91 -40.24
CA SER A 256 8.97 12.73 -39.18
C SER A 256 9.01 11.99 -37.84
N GLN A 257 10.12 12.11 -37.11
CA GLN A 257 10.23 11.53 -35.76
C GLN A 257 9.30 12.26 -34.77
N VAL A 258 8.47 11.50 -34.07
CA VAL A 258 7.53 11.99 -33.05
C VAL A 258 7.84 11.48 -31.64
N GLY A 259 8.80 10.56 -31.51
CA GLY A 259 9.29 10.06 -30.24
C GLY A 259 10.36 8.98 -30.42
N ASN A 260 11.00 8.58 -29.32
CA ASN A 260 11.90 7.43 -29.30
C ASN A 260 11.87 6.74 -27.92
N ALA A 261 12.33 5.50 -27.90
CA ALA A 261 12.54 4.71 -26.69
C ALA A 261 13.70 3.73 -26.92
N THR A 262 14.40 3.30 -25.86
CA THR A 262 15.53 2.36 -25.99
C THR A 262 15.18 1.01 -25.37
N PHE A 263 15.14 -0.04 -26.19
CA PHE A 263 15.06 -1.41 -25.71
C PHE A 263 16.45 -1.85 -25.25
N ILE A 264 16.54 -2.47 -24.08
CA ILE A 264 17.81 -2.99 -23.54
C ILE A 264 17.58 -4.43 -23.10
N THR A 265 18.38 -5.37 -23.61
CA THR A 265 18.26 -6.77 -23.24
C THR A 265 19.12 -7.13 -22.03
N VAL A 266 18.69 -8.16 -21.30
CA VAL A 266 19.49 -8.84 -20.27
C VAL A 266 20.24 -10.07 -20.80
N ALA A 267 20.13 -10.38 -22.10
CA ALA A 267 20.83 -11.50 -22.73
C ALA A 267 22.35 -11.29 -22.71
N LYS A 268 23.09 -12.29 -22.22
CA LYS A 268 24.55 -12.19 -22.02
C LYS A 268 25.35 -12.27 -23.33
N ASP A 269 24.75 -12.85 -24.36
CA ASP A 269 25.31 -13.06 -25.69
C ASP A 269 24.79 -12.03 -26.72
N ALA A 270 24.18 -10.93 -26.25
CA ALA A 270 23.84 -9.78 -27.07
C ALA A 270 25.12 -9.10 -27.56
N LYS A 271 25.17 -8.81 -28.86
CA LYS A 271 26.29 -8.14 -29.54
C LYS A 271 25.80 -7.26 -30.68
N ALA A 272 26.48 -6.15 -30.92
CA ALA A 272 26.14 -5.22 -31.99
C ALA A 272 26.06 -5.97 -33.34
N GLY A 273 25.01 -5.68 -34.12
CA GLY A 273 24.73 -6.33 -35.41
C GLY A 273 24.05 -7.71 -35.31
N LYS A 274 23.95 -8.33 -34.13
CA LYS A 274 23.19 -9.58 -33.95
C LYS A 274 21.68 -9.27 -33.96
N THR A 275 20.91 -10.10 -34.68
CA THR A 275 19.44 -10.00 -34.73
C THR A 275 18.82 -10.27 -33.36
N VAL A 276 17.86 -9.43 -32.98
CA VAL A 276 17.02 -9.61 -31.78
C VAL A 276 15.92 -10.60 -32.11
N THR A 277 15.95 -11.77 -31.47
CA THR A 277 14.96 -12.84 -31.70
C THR A 277 14.04 -12.97 -30.50
N THR A 278 14.38 -13.83 -29.54
CA THR A 278 13.58 -14.14 -28.35
C THR A 278 14.04 -13.41 -27.09
N ASP A 279 15.07 -12.57 -27.24
CA ASP A 279 15.68 -11.85 -26.13
C ASP A 279 14.70 -10.87 -25.50
N LYS A 280 14.79 -10.75 -24.18
CA LYS A 280 13.86 -9.94 -23.37
C LYS A 280 14.60 -8.85 -22.62
N ASN A 281 13.90 -7.77 -22.30
CA ASN A 281 14.38 -6.75 -21.37
C ASN A 281 14.18 -7.18 -19.91
N THR A 282 14.52 -6.31 -18.98
CA THR A 282 14.38 -6.57 -17.54
C THR A 282 12.93 -6.75 -17.10
N ALA A 283 11.98 -6.12 -17.81
CA ALA A 283 10.54 -6.29 -17.60
C ALA A 283 9.97 -7.62 -18.15
N GLY A 284 10.78 -8.39 -18.89
CA GLY A 284 10.37 -9.64 -19.53
C GLY A 284 9.67 -9.46 -20.89
N ASP A 285 9.70 -8.24 -21.44
CA ASP A 285 9.11 -7.91 -22.73
C ASP A 285 10.06 -8.25 -23.87
N SER A 286 9.50 -8.78 -24.97
CA SER A 286 10.22 -8.85 -26.24
C SER A 286 10.42 -7.45 -26.83
N LEU A 287 11.28 -7.30 -27.85
CA LEU A 287 11.44 -6.02 -28.55
C LEU A 287 10.12 -5.52 -29.14
N ALA A 288 9.29 -6.41 -29.71
CA ALA A 288 8.00 -6.05 -30.28
C ALA A 288 7.01 -5.56 -29.22
N ASP A 289 6.94 -6.25 -28.07
CA ASP A 289 6.08 -5.85 -26.95
C ASP A 289 6.52 -4.50 -26.38
N PHE A 290 7.83 -4.34 -26.17
CA PHE A 290 8.41 -3.09 -25.68
C PHE A 290 8.10 -1.91 -26.61
N ALA A 291 8.32 -2.08 -27.92
CA ALA A 291 8.06 -1.04 -28.91
C ALA A 291 6.55 -0.72 -29.00
N THR A 292 5.67 -1.71 -28.86
CA THR A 292 4.22 -1.47 -28.85
C THR A 292 3.79 -0.69 -27.60
N LYS A 293 4.33 -1.02 -26.43
CA LYS A 293 4.03 -0.33 -25.16
C LYS A 293 4.63 1.07 -25.06
N SER A 294 5.70 1.33 -25.81
CA SER A 294 6.45 2.59 -25.77
C SER A 294 6.02 3.58 -26.85
N VAL A 295 4.93 3.30 -27.59
CA VAL A 295 4.34 4.24 -28.56
C VAL A 295 3.99 5.56 -27.84
N PRO A 296 4.40 6.72 -28.39
CA PRO A 296 4.11 8.01 -27.78
C PRO A 296 2.61 8.28 -27.59
N THR A 297 2.25 8.94 -26.49
CA THR A 297 0.87 9.37 -26.23
C THR A 297 0.31 10.16 -27.41
N GLY A 298 -0.93 9.86 -27.82
CA GLY A 298 -1.58 10.50 -28.97
C GLY A 298 -1.28 9.82 -30.31
N TYR A 299 -0.60 8.68 -30.31
CA TYR A 299 -0.34 7.87 -31.50
C TYR A 299 -0.73 6.40 -31.29
N LYS A 300 -0.91 5.67 -32.39
CA LYS A 300 -1.01 4.20 -32.41
C LYS A 300 -0.07 3.61 -33.46
N ALA A 301 0.48 2.43 -33.20
CA ALA A 301 1.21 1.64 -34.19
C ALA A 301 0.28 0.55 -34.75
N ALA A 302 0.24 0.40 -36.08
CA ALA A 302 -0.58 -0.64 -36.72
C ALA A 302 0.07 -2.04 -36.61
N LYS A 303 1.40 -2.10 -36.80
CA LYS A 303 2.22 -3.31 -36.60
C LYS A 303 3.66 -2.88 -36.30
N VAL A 304 4.26 -3.46 -35.28
CA VAL A 304 5.71 -3.36 -35.05
C VAL A 304 6.38 -4.54 -35.76
N ASP A 305 7.20 -4.26 -36.77
CA ASP A 305 7.99 -5.27 -37.46
C ASP A 305 9.42 -5.29 -36.92
N THR A 306 9.81 -6.38 -36.27
CA THR A 306 11.14 -6.55 -35.69
C THR A 306 12.02 -7.55 -36.45
N THR A 307 11.59 -8.02 -37.63
CA THR A 307 12.21 -9.17 -38.34
C THR A 307 13.72 -8.99 -38.57
N ASN A 308 14.16 -7.77 -38.83
CA ASN A 308 15.56 -7.43 -39.11
C ASN A 308 16.17 -6.50 -38.05
N ALA A 309 15.55 -6.38 -36.87
CA ALA A 309 16.09 -5.55 -35.81
C ALA A 309 17.36 -6.20 -35.24
N THR A 310 18.44 -5.42 -35.13
CA THR A 310 19.72 -5.88 -34.59
C THR A 310 20.19 -4.94 -33.48
N TYR A 311 20.93 -5.47 -32.51
CA TYR A 311 21.54 -4.63 -31.47
C TYR A 311 22.48 -3.57 -32.05
N GLY A 312 22.51 -2.40 -31.42
CA GLY A 312 23.31 -1.24 -31.81
C GLY A 312 22.70 -0.39 -32.93
N ASN A 313 21.57 -0.82 -33.50
CA ASN A 313 20.90 -0.13 -34.61
C ASN A 313 19.54 0.48 -34.20
N THR A 314 18.96 1.23 -35.13
CA THR A 314 17.64 1.84 -34.97
C THR A 314 16.56 0.98 -35.60
N LEU A 315 15.51 0.68 -34.83
CA LEU A 315 14.23 0.17 -35.31
C LEU A 315 13.29 1.35 -35.55
N TYR A 316 12.77 1.49 -36.77
CA TYR A 316 11.76 2.48 -37.09
C TYR A 316 10.36 1.89 -36.98
N VAL A 317 9.46 2.57 -36.26
CA VAL A 317 8.06 2.20 -36.12
C VAL A 317 7.22 3.34 -36.66
N ASP A 318 6.46 3.07 -37.71
CA ASP A 318 5.52 4.05 -38.26
C ASP A 318 4.23 4.03 -37.43
N VAL A 319 3.80 5.23 -37.04
CA VAL A 319 2.65 5.46 -36.17
C VAL A 319 1.68 6.44 -36.82
N THR A 320 0.41 6.32 -36.45
CA THR A 320 -0.65 7.23 -36.89
C THR A 320 -1.15 8.01 -35.69
N ALA A 321 -1.29 9.33 -35.84
CA ALA A 321 -1.87 10.17 -34.81
C ALA A 321 -3.31 9.73 -34.53
N VAL A 322 -3.67 9.62 -33.25
CA VAL A 322 -5.03 9.31 -32.81
C VAL A 322 -5.65 10.50 -32.12
N ALA A 323 -6.97 10.62 -32.22
CA ALA A 323 -7.73 11.61 -31.49
C ALA A 323 -9.02 10.98 -30.97
N THR A 324 -9.49 11.51 -29.84
CA THR A 324 -10.78 11.17 -29.25
C THR A 324 -11.70 12.36 -29.40
N SER A 325 -12.79 12.18 -30.12
CA SER A 325 -13.86 13.17 -30.20
C SER A 325 -14.58 13.31 -28.87
N LYS A 326 -14.99 14.54 -28.54
CA LYS A 326 -15.88 14.81 -27.42
C LYS A 326 -17.31 15.02 -27.91
N VAL A 327 -18.28 14.94 -27.01
CA VAL A 327 -19.68 15.21 -27.37
C VAL A 327 -20.22 16.40 -26.58
N SER A 328 -20.72 17.40 -27.30
CA SER A 328 -21.54 18.48 -26.78
C SER A 328 -23.00 18.01 -26.71
N LEU A 329 -23.65 18.28 -25.58
CA LEU A 329 -25.06 18.01 -25.38
C LEU A 329 -25.86 19.28 -25.67
N ASN A 330 -26.98 19.12 -26.36
CA ASN A 330 -27.83 20.24 -26.78
C ASN A 330 -29.31 19.93 -26.60
N VAL A 331 -30.09 20.95 -26.23
CA VAL A 331 -31.55 20.90 -26.24
C VAL A 331 -32.04 21.52 -27.54
N GLU A 332 -32.67 20.71 -28.40
CA GLU A 332 -33.21 21.17 -29.68
C GLU A 332 -34.64 21.70 -29.56
N ARG A 333 -35.38 21.21 -28.57
CA ARG A 333 -36.76 21.64 -28.30
C ARG A 333 -37.08 21.47 -26.83
N VAL A 334 -37.79 22.46 -26.28
CA VAL A 334 -38.35 22.43 -24.93
C VAL A 334 -39.87 22.41 -25.04
N ASP A 335 -40.51 21.44 -24.40
CA ASP A 335 -41.95 21.32 -24.29
C ASP A 335 -42.37 21.42 -22.83
N ASN A 336 -42.95 22.56 -22.46
CA ASN A 336 -43.44 22.84 -21.11
C ASN A 336 -44.91 22.43 -20.91
N GLY A 337 -45.60 21.94 -21.96
CA GLY A 337 -47.04 21.74 -21.93
C GLY A 337 -47.79 22.97 -21.44
N SER A 338 -48.73 22.78 -20.49
CA SER A 338 -49.53 23.86 -19.89
C SER A 338 -48.94 24.43 -18.60
N TYR A 339 -47.70 24.09 -18.24
CA TYR A 339 -47.10 24.51 -16.97
C TYR A 339 -46.38 25.87 -17.09
N ASN A 340 -46.58 26.76 -16.11
CA ASN A 340 -45.84 28.01 -15.97
C ASN A 340 -44.69 27.81 -14.98
N VAL A 341 -43.46 27.64 -15.50
CA VAL A 341 -42.25 27.33 -14.71
C VAL A 341 -41.32 28.54 -14.62
N ASN A 342 -40.80 28.80 -13.41
CA ASN A 342 -39.79 29.83 -13.19
C ASN A 342 -38.43 29.37 -13.73
N ASN A 343 -37.74 30.23 -14.48
CA ASN A 343 -36.42 29.96 -15.06
C ASN A 343 -36.37 28.62 -15.83
N SER A 344 -37.36 28.39 -16.70
CA SER A 344 -37.44 27.17 -17.52
C SER A 344 -36.18 26.93 -18.33
N LEU A 345 -35.89 25.66 -18.61
CA LEU A 345 -34.83 25.28 -19.55
C LEU A 345 -35.09 25.94 -20.91
N THR A 346 -34.01 26.33 -21.59
CA THR A 346 -34.05 26.90 -22.94
C THR A 346 -33.35 25.99 -23.93
N THR A 347 -33.65 26.15 -25.22
CA THR A 347 -32.90 25.49 -26.29
C THR A 347 -31.45 25.99 -26.31
N GLY A 348 -30.50 25.14 -26.66
CA GLY A 348 -29.07 25.48 -26.66
C GLY A 348 -28.21 24.41 -26.00
N THR A 349 -27.12 24.80 -25.36
CA THR A 349 -26.22 23.86 -24.67
C THR A 349 -26.89 23.28 -23.43
N LEU A 350 -26.81 21.95 -23.28
CA LEU A 350 -27.27 21.23 -22.10
C LEU A 350 -26.07 20.95 -21.19
N SER A 351 -26.08 21.51 -19.98
CA SER A 351 -25.00 21.29 -19.02
C SER A 351 -25.22 20.02 -18.20
N SER A 352 -24.14 19.48 -17.63
CA SER A 352 -24.18 18.31 -16.75
C SER A 352 -24.93 18.54 -15.42
N SER A 353 -25.28 19.79 -15.08
CA SER A 353 -26.14 20.07 -13.92
C SER A 353 -27.62 19.87 -14.22
N GLU A 354 -28.00 19.92 -15.50
CA GLU A 354 -29.39 19.76 -15.98
C GLU A 354 -29.72 18.31 -16.32
N ALA A 355 -28.73 17.56 -16.81
CA ALA A 355 -28.89 16.20 -17.30
C ALA A 355 -27.67 15.31 -17.00
N ALA A 356 -27.93 14.07 -16.56
CA ALA A 356 -26.95 13.00 -16.45
C ALA A 356 -27.11 12.03 -17.63
N VAL A 357 -26.47 12.33 -18.75
CA VAL A 357 -26.55 11.51 -19.97
C VAL A 357 -25.64 10.29 -19.87
N THR A 358 -26.17 9.11 -20.18
CA THR A 358 -25.36 7.88 -20.26
C THR A 358 -25.02 7.57 -21.71
N LEU A 359 -23.74 7.31 -21.97
CA LEU A 359 -23.23 6.73 -23.20
C LEU A 359 -22.56 5.39 -22.86
N SER A 360 -22.92 4.32 -23.56
CA SER A 360 -22.35 2.99 -23.29
C SER A 360 -20.83 2.97 -23.47
N SER A 361 -20.12 2.14 -22.70
CA SER A 361 -18.66 2.01 -22.80
C SER A 361 -18.19 1.62 -24.22
N SER A 362 -18.98 0.81 -24.93
CA SER A 362 -18.72 0.46 -26.33
C SER A 362 -18.82 1.68 -27.25
N ALA A 363 -19.81 2.55 -27.05
CA ALA A 363 -19.93 3.79 -27.81
C ALA A 363 -18.85 4.82 -27.47
N ILE A 364 -18.44 4.90 -26.20
CA ILE A 364 -17.30 5.75 -25.78
C ILE A 364 -16.02 5.31 -26.50
N ALA A 365 -15.77 4.00 -26.61
CA ALA A 365 -14.60 3.47 -27.33
C ALA A 365 -14.60 3.85 -28.83
N LEU A 366 -15.78 4.00 -29.44
CA LEU A 366 -15.93 4.41 -30.84
C LEU A 366 -15.69 5.91 -31.07
N LEU A 367 -15.49 6.72 -30.02
CA LEU A 367 -15.13 8.14 -30.16
C LEU A 367 -13.65 8.34 -30.49
N SER A 368 -12.83 7.28 -30.42
CA SER A 368 -11.40 7.32 -30.71
C SER A 368 -11.07 6.72 -32.06
N GLY A 369 -10.23 7.39 -32.84
CA GLY A 369 -9.80 6.92 -34.15
C GLY A 369 -8.57 7.66 -34.67
N ASP A 370 -8.26 7.46 -35.96
CA ASP A 370 -7.19 8.22 -36.62
C ASP A 370 -7.53 9.69 -36.69
N LYS A 371 -6.65 10.54 -36.16
CA LYS A 371 -6.88 11.98 -36.08
C LYS A 371 -7.17 12.54 -37.47
N GLY A 372 -8.29 13.22 -37.60
CA GLY A 372 -8.73 13.82 -38.88
C GLY A 372 -9.32 12.82 -39.88
N ALA A 373 -9.38 11.52 -39.58
CA ALA A 373 -10.14 10.58 -40.40
C ALA A 373 -11.64 10.78 -40.20
N ALA A 374 -12.41 10.69 -41.28
CA ALA A 374 -13.87 10.80 -41.24
C ALA A 374 -14.49 9.68 -40.40
N ILE A 375 -15.47 10.04 -39.57
CA ILE A 375 -16.25 9.07 -38.81
C ILE A 375 -17.35 8.52 -39.73
N SER A 376 -17.33 7.21 -39.97
CA SER A 376 -18.30 6.58 -40.89
C SER A 376 -19.74 6.71 -40.38
N GLN A 377 -20.72 6.67 -41.31
CA GLN A 377 -22.14 6.70 -40.95
C GLN A 377 -22.54 5.51 -40.06
N ASP A 378 -21.92 4.36 -40.25
CA ASP A 378 -22.15 3.16 -39.42
C ASP A 378 -21.58 3.35 -38.01
N THR A 379 -20.40 3.97 -37.89
CA THR A 379 -19.80 4.32 -36.60
C THR A 379 -20.65 5.36 -35.87
N LEU A 380 -21.11 6.42 -36.55
CA LEU A 380 -22.03 7.40 -35.98
C LEU A 380 -23.36 6.75 -35.53
N GLY A 381 -23.88 5.80 -36.30
CA GLY A 381 -25.05 5.02 -35.92
C GLY A 381 -24.82 4.17 -34.68
N SER A 382 -23.65 3.54 -34.56
CA SER A 382 -23.26 2.74 -33.39
C SER A 382 -23.06 3.60 -32.14
N ILE A 383 -22.47 4.79 -32.28
CA ILE A 383 -22.36 5.77 -31.19
C ILE A 383 -23.75 6.21 -30.74
N ALA A 384 -24.63 6.56 -31.70
CA ALA A 384 -25.99 6.98 -31.42
C ALA A 384 -26.80 5.91 -30.66
N ALA A 385 -26.64 4.63 -31.05
CA ALA A 385 -27.29 3.50 -30.36
C ALA A 385 -26.79 3.31 -28.92
N GLY A 386 -25.65 3.88 -28.55
CA GLY A 386 -25.10 3.82 -27.20
C GLY A 386 -25.72 4.81 -26.22
N PHE A 387 -26.52 5.79 -26.68
CA PHE A 387 -27.23 6.71 -25.81
C PHE A 387 -28.48 6.07 -25.21
N SER A 388 -28.82 6.47 -23.99
CA SER A 388 -30.17 6.22 -23.46
C SER A 388 -31.20 7.02 -24.25
N THR A 389 -32.27 6.36 -24.69
CA THR A 389 -33.32 6.99 -25.52
C THR A 389 -34.14 8.00 -24.75
N THR A 390 -34.44 7.70 -23.48
CA THR A 390 -35.20 8.58 -22.58
C THR A 390 -34.62 8.53 -21.17
N PHE A 391 -34.47 9.67 -20.52
CA PHE A 391 -34.01 9.71 -19.13
C PHE A 391 -34.50 10.96 -18.40
N LYS A 392 -34.51 10.89 -17.07
CA LYS A 392 -34.93 11.97 -16.18
C LYS A 392 -33.78 12.95 -15.92
N GLY A 393 -34.07 14.24 -15.96
CA GLY A 393 -33.12 15.31 -15.65
C GLY A 393 -32.73 15.35 -14.17
N THR A 394 -31.62 16.02 -13.90
CA THR A 394 -31.00 16.09 -12.56
C THR A 394 -31.41 17.32 -11.75
N LYS A 395 -32.03 18.31 -12.39
CA LYS A 395 -32.46 19.55 -11.74
C LYS A 395 -33.96 19.60 -11.51
N THR A 396 -34.36 19.91 -10.28
CA THR A 396 -35.74 20.22 -9.93
C THR A 396 -36.03 21.68 -10.26
N TYR A 397 -37.14 21.89 -10.96
CA TYR A 397 -37.73 23.17 -11.30
C TYR A 397 -38.99 23.38 -10.45
N GLN A 398 -39.46 24.62 -10.35
CA GLN A 398 -40.72 24.91 -9.67
C GLN A 398 -41.63 25.75 -10.57
N THR A 399 -42.91 25.39 -10.56
CA THR A 399 -43.97 26.23 -11.12
C THR A 399 -44.16 27.50 -10.27
N THR A 400 -44.88 28.48 -10.82
CA THR A 400 -45.24 29.71 -10.09
C THR A 400 -46.08 29.44 -8.83
N ASP A 401 -46.81 28.34 -8.77
CA ASP A 401 -47.57 27.87 -7.60
C ASP A 401 -46.78 26.92 -6.66
N GLY A 402 -45.46 26.77 -6.87
CA GLY A 402 -44.56 26.07 -5.95
C GLY A 402 -44.56 24.54 -6.08
N LYS A 403 -45.06 23.97 -7.17
CA LYS A 403 -44.99 22.53 -7.44
C LYS A 403 -43.65 22.17 -8.07
N ASP A 404 -43.04 21.09 -7.57
CA ASP A 404 -41.81 20.55 -8.12
C ASP A 404 -42.06 19.89 -9.49
N MET A 405 -41.18 20.20 -10.43
CA MET A 405 -41.15 19.71 -11.80
C MET A 405 -39.74 19.27 -12.19
N HIS A 406 -39.62 18.48 -13.25
CA HIS A 406 -38.35 18.13 -13.88
C HIS A 406 -38.52 17.96 -15.39
N TYR A 407 -37.43 18.02 -16.15
CA TYR A 407 -37.44 17.65 -17.56
C TYR A 407 -37.11 16.16 -17.73
N GLU A 408 -37.86 15.47 -18.58
CA GLU A 408 -37.45 14.22 -19.20
C GLU A 408 -36.86 14.53 -20.57
N PHE A 409 -35.71 13.93 -20.86
CA PHE A 409 -34.98 14.15 -22.10
C PHE A 409 -35.15 12.95 -23.02
N THR A 410 -35.48 13.20 -24.28
CA THR A 410 -35.58 12.18 -25.33
C THR A 410 -34.51 12.42 -26.39
N PHE A 411 -33.68 11.42 -26.64
CA PHE A 411 -32.67 11.44 -27.69
C PHE A 411 -33.25 10.96 -29.02
N ASN A 412 -32.94 11.65 -30.12
CA ASN A 412 -33.27 11.20 -31.47
C ASN A 412 -32.00 10.76 -32.23
N PRO A 413 -31.76 9.45 -32.38
CA PRO A 413 -30.57 8.93 -33.07
C PRO A 413 -30.41 9.40 -34.53
N ALA A 414 -31.51 9.76 -35.22
CA ALA A 414 -31.45 10.23 -36.59
C ALA A 414 -30.76 11.61 -36.71
N ASN A 415 -31.04 12.50 -35.76
CA ASN A 415 -30.44 13.84 -35.72
C ASN A 415 -28.94 13.76 -35.44
N PHE A 416 -28.50 12.82 -34.61
CA PHE A 416 -27.07 12.62 -34.32
C PHE A 416 -26.27 12.26 -35.58
N LYS A 417 -26.75 11.32 -36.41
CA LYS A 417 -26.07 10.99 -37.67
C LYS A 417 -26.03 12.18 -38.64
N GLY A 418 -27.14 12.91 -38.75
CA GLY A 418 -27.26 14.08 -39.61
C GLY A 418 -26.33 15.22 -39.20
N ASP A 419 -26.34 15.59 -37.92
CA ASP A 419 -25.55 16.70 -37.36
C ASP A 419 -24.04 16.44 -37.47
N ASN A 420 -23.62 15.18 -37.38
CA ASN A 420 -22.21 14.79 -37.33
C ASN A 420 -21.68 14.17 -38.63
N ARG A 421 -22.42 14.24 -39.74
CA ARG A 421 -22.11 13.52 -40.99
C ARG A 421 -20.75 13.82 -41.64
N ASN A 422 -20.18 14.97 -41.33
CA ASN A 422 -18.88 15.43 -41.84
C ASN A 422 -17.79 15.42 -40.74
N ALA A 423 -18.08 14.88 -39.55
CA ALA A 423 -17.16 14.90 -38.44
C ALA A 423 -15.97 13.98 -38.69
N THR A 424 -14.81 14.42 -38.20
CA THR A 424 -13.58 13.66 -38.16
C THR A 424 -13.17 13.40 -36.72
N TYR A 425 -12.37 12.36 -36.46
CA TYR A 425 -11.88 12.09 -35.12
C TYR A 425 -11.04 13.25 -34.60
N GLY A 426 -11.42 13.76 -33.42
CA GLY A 426 -10.88 14.96 -32.81
C GLY A 426 -11.85 16.15 -32.83
N ASP A 427 -12.89 16.12 -33.66
CA ASP A 427 -13.97 17.10 -33.63
C ASP A 427 -14.89 16.89 -32.41
N THR A 428 -15.59 17.95 -32.00
CA THR A 428 -16.68 17.85 -31.04
C THR A 428 -17.97 17.47 -31.75
N LEU A 429 -18.51 16.30 -31.43
CA LEU A 429 -19.79 15.82 -31.92
C LEU A 429 -20.95 16.49 -31.18
N LYS A 430 -22.10 16.57 -31.83
CA LYS A 430 -23.32 17.16 -31.27
C LYS A 430 -24.38 16.09 -31.03
N ALA A 431 -24.89 16.00 -29.80
CA ALA A 431 -26.03 15.19 -29.43
C ALA A 431 -27.19 16.06 -28.96
N SER A 432 -28.31 15.98 -29.68
CA SER A 432 -29.48 16.83 -29.44
C SER A 432 -30.61 16.05 -28.77
N PHE A 433 -31.28 16.68 -27.81
CA PHE A 433 -32.36 16.11 -27.01
C PHE A 433 -33.60 17.01 -27.03
N VAL A 434 -34.77 16.39 -27.03
CA VAL A 434 -36.04 17.05 -26.73
C VAL A 434 -36.27 16.99 -25.23
N ALA A 435 -36.50 18.12 -24.59
CA ALA A 435 -36.82 18.22 -23.17
C ALA A 435 -38.33 18.38 -23.00
N THR A 436 -38.97 17.49 -22.24
CA THR A 436 -40.41 17.56 -21.92
C THR A 436 -40.59 17.68 -20.42
N LEU A 437 -41.32 18.69 -19.97
CA LEU A 437 -41.55 18.93 -18.55
C LEU A 437 -42.57 17.95 -17.96
N LYS A 438 -42.27 17.40 -16.78
CA LYS A 438 -43.10 16.47 -16.02
C LYS A 438 -43.18 16.85 -14.56
N SER A 439 -44.26 16.43 -13.90
CA SER A 439 -44.48 16.68 -12.48
C SER A 439 -43.60 15.80 -11.59
N GLY A 440 -43.16 16.35 -10.46
CA GLY A 440 -42.33 15.70 -9.45
C GLY A 440 -40.89 16.21 -9.46
N ALA A 441 -40.18 15.98 -8.35
CA ALA A 441 -38.76 16.34 -8.21
C ALA A 441 -37.86 15.53 -9.16
N ALA A 442 -36.70 16.08 -9.49
CA ALA A 442 -35.66 15.41 -10.28
C ALA A 442 -35.05 14.19 -9.57
N SER A 443 -34.23 13.42 -10.31
CA SER A 443 -33.43 12.31 -9.75
C SER A 443 -31.95 12.58 -9.98
N THR A 444 -31.11 12.26 -8.99
CA THR A 444 -29.67 12.39 -9.12
C THR A 444 -29.06 11.02 -9.41
N THR A 445 -28.36 10.92 -10.54
CA THR A 445 -27.60 9.73 -10.93
C THR A 445 -26.22 10.15 -11.37
N THR A 446 -25.19 9.50 -10.85
CA THR A 446 -23.80 9.70 -11.28
C THR A 446 -23.53 8.86 -12.53
N VAL A 447 -23.05 9.51 -13.59
CA VAL A 447 -22.72 8.88 -14.88
C VAL A 447 -21.28 9.23 -15.27
N ASP A 448 -20.66 8.39 -16.10
CA ASP A 448 -19.35 8.71 -16.67
C ASP A 448 -19.46 9.96 -17.57
N ASN A 449 -18.64 10.98 -17.28
CA ASN A 449 -18.60 12.24 -18.02
C ASN A 449 -17.30 12.45 -18.79
N SER A 450 -16.45 11.42 -18.88
CA SER A 450 -15.12 11.48 -19.51
C SER A 450 -15.18 11.79 -21.02
N TRP A 451 -16.33 11.56 -21.66
CA TRP A 451 -16.60 11.79 -23.09
C TRP A 451 -17.27 13.14 -23.40
N LEU A 452 -17.71 13.90 -22.39
CA LEU A 452 -18.30 15.22 -22.59
C LEU A 452 -17.25 16.25 -23.01
N ALA A 453 -17.69 17.23 -23.81
CA ALA A 453 -16.90 18.36 -24.32
C ALA A 453 -16.67 19.46 -23.27
#